data_AF-A0A1G1TG03-F1
#
_entry.id   AF-A0A1G1TG03-F1
#
_cell.length_a   1.000
_cell.length_b   1.000
_cell.length_c   1.000
_cell.angle_alpha   90.00
_cell.angle_beta   90.00
_cell.angle_gamma   90.00
#
_symmetry.space_group_name_H-M   'P 1'
#
loop_
_entity.id
_entity.type
_entity.pdbx_description
1 polymer ?
#
loop_
_entity_poly.entity_id
_entity_poly.type
_entity_poly.pdbx_seq_one_letter_code
_entity_poly.pdbx_strand_id
1 'polypeptide(L)'
;MPDTLPKAQAQHRLAILWFVLATGPTLLLFYNTIQGRFDDPAAIWQWYSPFLFPTLLLIIGTLRTSETADGPAASSTFYFRLCWGLSFFYGLCLWATLAVGLQHQADSTRQLLDSLKLAGLMLTAVQSLVSLALGGFFVAAPTAAPVRKAA
;
A
#
# COMPACT_ATOMS: atom_id res chain seq x y z
N MET A 1 24.21 12.86 -11.84
CA MET A 1 23.17 12.74 -12.89
C MET A 1 21.84 12.80 -12.18
N PRO A 2 20.84 13.59 -12.63
CA PRO A 2 19.52 13.52 -12.03
C PRO A 2 18.94 12.14 -12.35
N ASP A 3 18.95 11.24 -11.37
CA ASP A 3 18.37 9.91 -11.52
C ASP A 3 16.86 10.07 -11.70
N THR A 4 16.41 10.04 -12.94
CA THR A 4 14.99 10.11 -13.30
C THR A 4 14.50 8.75 -13.73
N LEU A 5 13.38 8.31 -13.15
CA LEU A 5 12.71 7.07 -13.50
C LEU A 5 11.45 7.40 -14.30
N PRO A 6 11.15 6.70 -15.41
CA PRO A 6 9.89 6.87 -16.12
C PRO A 6 8.71 6.66 -15.16
N LYS A 7 7.79 7.62 -15.10
CA LYS A 7 6.67 7.61 -14.14
C LYS A 7 5.86 6.31 -14.28
N ALA A 8 5.51 5.90 -15.49
CA ALA A 8 4.80 4.63 -15.75
C ALA A 8 5.52 3.40 -15.17
N GLN A 9 6.85 3.32 -15.32
CA GLN A 9 7.63 2.20 -14.77
C GLN A 9 7.63 2.22 -13.23
N ALA A 10 7.75 3.39 -12.62
CA ALA A 10 7.68 3.55 -11.17
C ALA A 10 6.29 3.18 -10.62
N GLN A 11 5.21 3.59 -11.29
CA GLN A 11 3.83 3.24 -10.93
C GLN A 11 3.60 1.73 -11.02
N HIS A 12 4.07 1.08 -12.10
CA HIS A 12 3.95 -0.36 -12.27
C HIS A 12 4.70 -1.14 -11.17
N ARG A 13 5.91 -0.70 -10.79
CA ARG A 13 6.67 -1.30 -9.69
C ARG A 13 5.98 -1.13 -8.34
N LEU A 14 5.40 0.05 -8.08
CA LEU A 14 4.61 0.32 -6.88
C LEU A 14 3.33 -0.53 -6.84
N ALA A 15 2.68 -0.74 -7.99
CA ALA A 15 1.53 -1.61 -8.09
C ALA A 15 1.90 -3.06 -7.74
N ILE A 16 2.94 -3.61 -8.36
CA ILE A 16 3.42 -4.97 -8.06
C ILE A 16 3.74 -5.10 -6.56
N LEU A 17 4.45 -4.13 -5.98
CA LEU A 17 4.75 -4.13 -4.56
C LEU A 17 3.48 -4.23 -3.71
N TRP A 18 2.49 -3.38 -3.95
CA TRP A 18 1.25 -3.35 -3.19
C TRP A 18 0.42 -4.62 -3.36
N PHE A 19 0.35 -5.19 -4.55
CA PHE A 19 -0.32 -6.48 -4.77
C PHE A 19 0.38 -7.62 -4.02
N VAL A 20 1.71 -7.66 -4.02
CA VAL A 20 2.49 -8.66 -3.26
C VAL A 20 2.28 -8.48 -1.75
N LEU A 21 2.37 -7.24 -1.25
CA LEU A 21 2.15 -6.94 0.17
C LEU A 21 0.71 -7.18 0.61
N ALA A 22 -0.26 -7.04 -0.28
CA ALA A 22 -1.66 -7.34 -0.03
C ALA A 22 -1.94 -8.84 0.04
N THR A 23 -1.32 -9.60 -0.87
CA THR A 23 -1.58 -11.03 -1.02
C THR A 23 -1.24 -11.80 0.26
N GLY A 24 -0.09 -11.53 0.88
CA GLY A 24 0.34 -12.25 2.08
C GLY A 24 -0.67 -12.18 3.25
N PRO A 25 -0.98 -10.98 3.78
CA PRO A 25 -1.94 -10.83 4.86
C PRO A 25 -3.36 -11.23 4.48
N THR A 26 -3.79 -10.99 3.23
CA THR A 26 -5.12 -11.42 2.74
C THR A 26 -5.24 -12.94 2.76
N LEU A 27 -4.26 -13.67 2.24
CA LEU A 27 -4.25 -15.14 2.24
C LEU A 27 -4.19 -15.70 3.65
N LEU A 28 -3.42 -15.08 4.55
CA LEU A 28 -3.38 -15.46 5.95
C LEU A 28 -4.76 -15.34 6.60
N LEU A 29 -5.44 -14.21 6.44
CA LEU A 29 -6.79 -14.00 6.95
C LEU A 29 -7.82 -14.94 6.33
N PHE A 30 -7.75 -15.13 5.02
CA PHE A 30 -8.62 -16.03 4.28
C PHE A 30 -8.48 -17.48 4.76
N TYR A 31 -7.24 -17.95 4.95
CA TYR A 31 -6.96 -19.28 5.48
C TYR A 31 -7.57 -19.47 6.88
N ASN A 32 -7.36 -18.52 7.80
CA ASN A 32 -7.94 -18.60 9.15
C ASN A 32 -9.48 -18.49 9.15
N THR A 33 -10.06 -17.76 8.19
CA THR A 33 -11.51 -17.68 8.00
C THR A 33 -12.09 -19.03 7.58
N ILE A 34 -11.47 -19.72 6.62
CA ILE A 34 -11.91 -21.06 6.16
C ILE A 34 -11.78 -22.10 7.27
N GLN A 35 -10.77 -21.99 8.13
CA GLN A 35 -10.61 -22.86 9.28
C GLN A 35 -11.68 -22.64 10.38
N GLY A 36 -12.52 -21.61 10.27
CA GLY A 36 -13.53 -21.30 11.27
C GLY A 36 -12.93 -20.79 12.58
N ARG A 37 -11.73 -20.18 12.56
CA ARG A 37 -11.09 -19.62 13.76
C ARG A 37 -11.74 -18.34 14.27
N PHE A 38 -12.65 -17.76 13.50
CA PHE A 38 -13.35 -16.53 13.85
C PHE A 38 -14.84 -16.82 14.01
N ASP A 39 -15.38 -16.56 15.20
CA ASP A 39 -16.82 -16.58 15.45
C ASP A 39 -17.57 -15.49 14.67
N ASP A 40 -16.89 -14.38 14.39
CA ASP A 40 -17.38 -13.28 13.56
C ASP A 40 -16.33 -12.88 12.50
N PRO A 41 -16.22 -13.64 11.40
CA PRO A 41 -15.25 -13.33 10.36
C PRO A 41 -15.52 -11.96 9.72
N ALA A 42 -16.77 -11.51 9.66
CA ALA A 42 -17.13 -10.22 9.07
C ALA A 42 -16.47 -9.06 9.81
N ALA A 43 -16.44 -9.10 11.15
CA ALA A 43 -15.78 -8.06 11.95
C ALA A 43 -14.26 -7.97 11.67
N ILE A 44 -13.58 -9.10 11.47
CA ILE A 44 -12.15 -9.12 11.14
C ILE A 44 -11.91 -8.52 9.75
N TRP A 45 -12.72 -8.91 8.76
CA TRP A 45 -12.62 -8.37 7.41
C TRP A 45 -12.93 -6.87 7.37
N GLN A 46 -13.88 -6.39 8.16
CA GLN A 46 -14.19 -4.95 8.31
C GLN A 46 -13.04 -4.17 8.94
N TRP A 47 -12.32 -4.75 9.90
CA TRP A 47 -11.12 -4.12 10.46
C TRP A 47 -9.96 -4.10 9.45
N TYR A 48 -9.77 -5.18 8.68
CA TYR A 48 -8.66 -5.32 7.74
C TYR A 48 -8.80 -4.49 6.46
N SER A 49 -9.99 -4.48 5.86
CA SER A 49 -10.28 -3.85 4.57
C SER A 49 -9.83 -2.37 4.42
N PRO A 50 -10.02 -1.45 5.39
CA PRO A 50 -9.59 -0.06 5.24
C PRO A 50 -8.07 0.13 5.13
N PHE A 51 -7.28 -0.84 5.59
CA PHE A 51 -5.81 -0.82 5.49
C PHE A 51 -5.30 -1.13 4.07
N LEU A 52 -6.16 -1.67 3.20
CA LEU A 52 -5.72 -2.23 1.94
C LEU A 52 -6.41 -1.62 0.72
N PHE A 53 -7.74 -1.61 0.73
CA PHE A 53 -8.52 -1.26 -0.44
C PHE A 53 -8.34 0.19 -0.92
N PRO A 54 -8.29 1.22 -0.05
CA PRO A 54 -8.11 2.59 -0.51
C PRO A 54 -6.85 2.77 -1.37
N THR A 55 -5.74 2.16 -0.96
CA THR A 55 -4.46 2.30 -1.66
C THR A 55 -4.41 1.48 -2.95
N LEU A 56 -4.98 0.25 -2.94
CA LEU A 56 -5.09 -0.54 -4.17
C LEU A 56 -5.97 0.14 -5.21
N LEU A 57 -7.11 0.72 -4.80
CA LEU A 57 -7.99 1.49 -5.69
C LEU A 57 -7.28 2.71 -6.27
N LEU A 58 -6.52 3.44 -5.46
CA LEU A 58 -5.72 4.57 -5.91
C LEU A 58 -4.70 4.13 -6.95
N ILE A 59 -3.95 3.05 -6.70
CA ILE A 59 -2.95 2.52 -7.62
C ILE A 59 -3.60 2.11 -8.95
N ILE A 60 -4.68 1.33 -8.91
CA ILE A 60 -5.42 0.91 -10.11
C ILE A 60 -5.89 2.13 -10.91
N GLY A 61 -6.44 3.15 -10.24
CA GLY A 61 -6.85 4.39 -10.88
C GLY A 61 -5.69 5.10 -11.57
N THR A 62 -4.51 5.12 -10.96
CA THR A 62 -3.33 5.79 -11.52
C THR A 62 -2.67 5.03 -12.67
N LEU A 63 -2.83 3.70 -12.74
CA LEU A 63 -2.33 2.92 -13.87
C LEU A 63 -3.11 3.26 -15.14
N ARG A 64 -4.44 3.39 -15.03
CA ARG A 64 -5.30 3.79 -16.16
C ARG A 64 -4.97 5.18 -16.69
N THR A 65 -4.68 6.14 -15.79
CA THR A 65 -4.32 7.50 -16.23
C THR A 65 -2.96 7.55 -16.91
N SER A 66 -2.02 6.69 -16.51
CA SER A 66 -0.71 6.60 -17.17
C SER A 66 -0.73 6.01 -18.57
N GLU A 67 -1.71 5.15 -18.90
CA GLU A 67 -1.89 4.64 -20.27
C GLU A 67 -2.42 5.72 -21.23
N THR A 68 -3.19 6.67 -20.71
CA THR A 68 -3.80 7.77 -21.49
C THR A 68 -2.97 9.05 -21.51
N ALA A 69 -1.82 9.09 -20.83
CA ALA A 69 -1.01 10.31 -20.72
C ALA A 69 -0.10 10.51 -21.94
N ASP A 70 -0.26 11.63 -22.64
CA ASP A 70 0.62 12.02 -23.74
C ASP A 70 1.96 12.57 -23.21
N GLY A 71 3.04 11.84 -23.50
CA GLY A 71 4.43 12.30 -23.33
C GLY A 71 5.21 11.68 -22.14
N PRO A 72 6.55 11.63 -22.22
CA PRO A 72 7.40 11.00 -21.20
C PRO A 72 7.48 11.84 -19.93
N ALA A 73 6.63 11.53 -18.95
CA ALA A 73 6.73 12.07 -17.59
C ALA A 73 7.87 11.37 -16.82
N ALA A 74 8.86 12.13 -16.39
CA ALA A 74 9.94 11.68 -15.53
C ALA A 74 9.61 11.93 -14.06
N SER A 75 9.86 10.95 -13.19
CA SER A 75 9.74 11.09 -11.74
C SER A 75 11.11 11.09 -11.07
N SER A 76 11.22 11.79 -9.95
CA SER A 76 12.42 11.79 -9.11
C SER A 76 12.61 10.41 -8.47
N THR A 77 13.80 9.83 -8.65
CA THR A 77 14.16 8.54 -8.04
C THR A 77 14.10 8.59 -6.51
N PHE A 78 14.35 9.75 -5.90
CA PHE A 78 14.23 9.93 -4.46
C PHE A 78 12.78 9.74 -4.00
N TYR A 79 11.82 10.40 -4.65
CA TYR A 79 10.40 10.27 -4.32
C TYR A 79 9.89 8.85 -4.54
N PHE A 80 10.31 8.18 -5.61
CA PHE A 80 10.01 6.77 -5.83
C PHE A 80 10.53 5.90 -4.67
N ARG A 81 11.80 6.05 -4.28
CA ARG A 81 12.40 5.31 -3.16
C ARG A 81 11.69 5.56 -1.84
N LEU A 82 11.28 6.80 -1.58
CA LEU A 82 10.51 7.16 -0.38
C LEU A 82 9.15 6.45 -0.37
N CYS A 83 8.39 6.54 -1.47
CA CYS A 83 7.08 5.88 -1.59
C CYS A 83 7.20 4.36 -1.47
N TRP A 84 8.21 3.78 -2.13
CA TRP A 84 8.47 2.35 -2.10
C TRP A 84 8.85 1.88 -0.70
N GLY A 85 9.77 2.59 -0.03
CA GLY A 85 10.22 2.26 1.33
C GLY A 85 9.09 2.39 2.35
N LEU A 86 8.30 3.47 2.30
CA LEU A 86 7.14 3.64 3.18
C LEU A 86 6.07 2.58 2.94
N SER A 87 5.79 2.23 1.68
CA SER A 87 4.82 1.18 1.34
C SER A 87 5.28 -0.19 1.82
N PHE A 88 6.57 -0.50 1.65
CA PHE A 88 7.15 -1.76 2.12
C PHE A 88 7.12 -1.85 3.65
N PHE A 89 7.55 -0.79 4.34
CA PHE A 89 7.50 -0.72 5.80
C PHE A 89 6.06 -0.89 6.32
N TYR A 90 5.10 -0.21 5.71
CA TYR A 90 3.68 -0.34 6.05
C TYR A 90 3.17 -1.77 5.87
N GLY A 91 3.43 -2.39 4.71
CA GLY A 91 3.02 -3.77 4.46
C GLY A 91 3.64 -4.76 5.44
N LEU A 92 4.90 -4.53 5.85
CA LEU A 92 5.55 -5.31 6.89
C LEU A 92 4.88 -5.14 8.25
N CYS A 93 4.54 -3.91 8.64
CA CYS A 93 3.78 -3.64 9.87
C CYS A 93 2.42 -4.33 9.87
N LEU A 94 1.69 -4.27 8.74
CA LEU A 94 0.38 -4.91 8.61
C LEU A 94 0.51 -6.43 8.72
N TRP A 95 1.48 -7.02 8.01
CA TRP A 95 1.74 -8.45 8.07
C TRP A 95 2.15 -8.90 9.48
N ALA A 96 3.09 -8.19 10.11
CA ALA A 96 3.55 -8.50 11.46
C ALA A 96 2.44 -8.37 12.50
N THR A 97 1.60 -7.33 12.39
CA THR A 97 0.43 -7.13 13.28
C THR A 97 -0.52 -8.31 13.21
N LEU A 98 -0.85 -8.76 11.99
CA LEU A 98 -1.72 -9.92 11.80
C LEU A 98 -1.06 -11.23 12.23
N ALA A 99 0.21 -11.43 11.90
CA ALA A 99 0.95 -12.63 12.28
C ALA A 99 1.04 -12.78 13.81
N VAL A 100 1.39 -11.71 14.52
CA VAL A 100 1.47 -11.71 16.00
C VAL A 100 0.08 -11.82 16.63
N GLY A 101 -0.91 -11.10 16.09
CA GLY A 101 -2.29 -11.16 16.58
C GLY A 101 -2.89 -12.57 16.47
N LEU A 102 -2.66 -13.25 15.35
CA LEU A 102 -3.16 -14.61 15.11
C LEU A 102 -2.36 -15.71 15.82
N GLN A 103 -1.13 -15.41 16.26
CA GLN A 103 -0.33 -16.31 17.10
C GLN A 103 -0.83 -16.35 18.54
N HIS A 104 -1.32 -15.22 19.06
CA HIS A 104 -2.08 -15.25 20.30
C HIS A 104 -3.38 -16.03 20.04
N GLN A 105 -3.55 -17.16 20.71
CA GLN A 105 -4.81 -17.90 20.71
C GLN A 105 -5.85 -17.03 21.44
N ALA A 106 -6.47 -16.11 20.72
CA ALA A 106 -7.64 -15.42 21.19
C ALA A 106 -8.80 -16.43 21.15
N ASP A 107 -9.42 -16.66 22.29
CA ASP A 107 -10.56 -17.57 22.41
C ASP A 107 -11.82 -17.02 21.74
N SER A 108 -11.80 -15.72 21.37
CA SER A 108 -12.88 -15.08 20.63
C SER A 108 -12.37 -14.02 19.66
N THR A 109 -13.16 -13.80 18.62
CA THR A 109 -12.94 -12.72 17.63
C THR A 109 -12.79 -11.34 18.31
N ARG A 110 -13.57 -11.07 19.37
CA ARG A 110 -13.52 -9.81 20.11
C ARG A 110 -12.18 -9.58 20.79
N GLN A 111 -11.64 -10.60 21.45
CA GLN A 111 -10.36 -10.50 22.15
C GLN A 111 -9.20 -10.27 21.17
N LEU A 112 -9.27 -10.88 19.99
CA LEU A 112 -8.33 -10.60 18.90
C LEU A 112 -8.43 -9.13 18.47
N LEU A 113 -9.63 -8.63 18.17
CA LEU A 113 -9.83 -7.24 17.78
C LEU A 113 -9.39 -6.25 18.85
N ASP A 114 -9.64 -6.53 20.12
CA ASP A 114 -9.18 -5.71 21.24
C ASP A 114 -7.65 -5.64 21.31
N SER A 115 -6.98 -6.77 21.07
CA SER A 115 -5.51 -6.83 20.98
C SER A 115 -4.97 -6.06 19.76
N LEU A 116 -5.75 -6.01 18.67
CA LEU A 116 -5.41 -5.31 17.44
C LEU A 116 -5.77 -3.82 17.45
N LYS A 117 -6.53 -3.31 18.43
CA LYS A 117 -6.98 -1.90 18.46
C LYS A 117 -5.82 -0.90 18.39
N LEU A 118 -4.81 -1.08 19.25
CA LEU A 118 -3.68 -0.16 19.33
C LEU A 118 -2.81 -0.26 18.06
N ALA A 119 -2.62 -1.48 17.56
CA ALA A 119 -1.92 -1.71 16.30
C ALA A 119 -2.66 -1.08 15.12
N GLY A 120 -3.99 -1.15 15.07
CA GLY A 120 -4.82 -0.51 14.04
C GLY A 120 -4.66 1.02 14.05
N LEU A 121 -4.55 1.64 15.22
CA LEU A 121 -4.31 3.08 15.33
C LEU A 121 -2.93 3.47 14.79
N MET A 122 -1.89 2.71 15.13
CA MET A 122 -0.53 2.91 14.60
C MET A 122 -0.48 2.67 13.09
N LEU A 123 -1.14 1.61 12.60
CA LEU A 123 -1.24 1.32 11.18
C LEU A 123 -1.95 2.45 10.42
N THR A 124 -3.01 3.01 10.98
CA THR A 124 -3.72 4.16 10.37
C THR A 124 -2.79 5.37 10.26
N ALA A 125 -2.01 5.67 11.30
CA ALA A 125 -1.03 6.75 11.26
C ALA A 125 0.02 6.52 10.15
N VAL A 126 0.61 5.34 10.08
CA VAL A 126 1.58 4.99 9.03
C VAL A 126 0.93 5.01 7.63
N GLN A 127 -0.30 4.52 7.49
CA GLN A 127 -1.05 4.53 6.24
C GLN A 127 -1.31 5.97 5.77
N SER A 128 -1.55 6.91 6.68
CA SER A 128 -1.74 8.32 6.32
C SER A 128 -0.47 8.93 5.72
N LEU A 129 0.70 8.62 6.28
CA LEU A 129 2.01 9.01 5.74
C LEU A 129 2.24 8.41 4.35
N VAL A 130 1.91 7.13 4.17
CA VAL A 130 2.02 6.46 2.88
C VAL A 130 1.06 7.08 1.86
N SER A 131 -0.19 7.34 2.27
CA SER A 131 -1.21 7.95 1.41
C SER A 131 -0.82 9.36 0.97
N LEU A 132 -0.22 10.15 1.87
CA LEU A 132 0.32 11.46 1.54
C LEU A 132 1.49 11.36 0.55
N ALA A 133 2.43 10.43 0.79
CA ALA A 133 3.56 10.22 -0.10
C ALA A 133 3.12 9.76 -1.50
N LEU A 134 2.20 8.80 -1.58
CA LEU A 134 1.61 8.33 -2.83
C LEU A 134 0.81 9.44 -3.51
N GLY A 135 -0.06 10.14 -2.79
CA GLY A 135 -0.82 11.28 -3.31
C GLY A 135 0.10 12.32 -3.93
N GLY A 136 1.16 12.72 -3.22
CA GLY A 136 2.17 13.64 -3.74
C GLY A 136 2.87 13.09 -4.99
N PHE A 137 3.25 11.81 -5.01
CA PHE A 137 3.92 11.18 -6.15
C PHE A 137 3.03 11.09 -7.41
N PHE A 138 1.75 10.76 -7.24
CA PHE A 138 0.83 10.57 -8.35
C PHE A 138 0.26 11.89 -8.87
N VAL A 139 -0.02 12.86 -7.99
CA VAL A 139 -0.62 14.16 -8.31
C VAL A 139 0.43 15.19 -8.76
N ALA A 140 1.71 15.06 -8.38
CA ALA A 140 2.74 15.98 -8.83
C ALA A 140 2.79 16.08 -10.36
N ALA A 141 2.70 17.32 -10.85
CA ALA A 141 2.76 17.65 -12.26
C ALA A 141 4.10 17.18 -12.87
N PRO A 142 4.10 16.65 -14.12
CA PRO A 142 5.33 16.27 -14.80
C PRO A 142 6.27 17.48 -14.85
N THR A 143 7.48 17.35 -14.29
CA THR A 143 8.50 18.36 -14.50
C THR A 143 8.90 18.29 -15.97
N ALA A 144 8.59 19.31 -16.77
CA ALA A 144 8.90 19.34 -18.19
C ALA A 144 10.41 19.10 -18.38
N ALA A 145 10.77 18.12 -19.21
CA ALA A 145 12.15 17.88 -19.58
C ALA A 145 12.74 19.17 -20.20
N PRO A 146 13.98 19.56 -19.86
CA PRO A 146 14.58 20.76 -20.43
C PRO A 146 14.64 20.61 -21.96
N VAL A 147 13.97 21.51 -22.66
CA VAL A 147 14.03 21.63 -24.12
C VAL A 147 15.50 21.83 -24.49
N ARG A 148 16.12 20.78 -25.04
CA ARG A 148 17.49 20.86 -25.56
C ARG A 148 17.43 21.79 -26.77
N LYS A 149 17.81 23.06 -26.60
CA LYS A 149 18.00 23.98 -27.73
C LYS A 149 19.04 23.35 -28.65
N ALA A 150 18.62 22.96 -29.84
CA ALA A 150 19.54 22.59 -30.91
C ALA A 150 20.36 23.85 -31.25
N ALA A 151 21.68 23.73 -31.12
CA ALA A 151 22.64 24.71 -31.60
C ALA A 151 23.00 24.40 -33.05
#